data_AF-A0A959CV49-F1
#
_entry.id   AF-A0A959CV49-F1
#
_cell.length_a   1.000
_cell.length_b   1.000
_cell.length_c   1.000
_cell.angle_alpha   90.00
_cell.angle_beta   90.00
_cell.angle_gamma   90.00
#
_symmetry.space_group_name_H-M   'P 1'
#
loop_
_entity.id
_entity.type
_entity.pdbx_description
1 polymer ?
#
loop_
_entity_poly.entity_id
_entity_poly.type
_entity_poly.pdbx_seq_one_letter_code
_entity_poly.pdbx_strand_id
1 'polypeptide(L)'
;MRRYYFLDFLFLLLLLPCSSLAQPSPDNGLLWEDEQYGESPMMAYYALSDRGGDIPAIKDFKAFCPTPQDQGNTASCVGYALAHGLTIARSIQKKWRGRTNIDAHAHSASFIYNQIKLDEDCESGAYLTAGLRLLQQQGDCLISDFKNT
;
A
#
# COMPACT_ATOMS: atom_id res chain seq x y z
N MET A 1 5.14 -48.19 -38.45
CA MET A 1 4.03 -47.35 -37.95
C MET A 1 4.07 -47.09 -36.43
N ARG A 2 4.42 -48.05 -35.57
CA ARG A 2 4.49 -47.87 -34.09
C ARG A 2 5.54 -46.87 -33.56
N ARG A 3 6.57 -46.52 -34.34
CA ARG A 3 7.72 -45.69 -33.93
C ARG A 3 7.46 -44.17 -34.02
N TYR A 4 6.54 -43.74 -34.89
CA TYR A 4 6.18 -42.33 -35.03
C TYR A 4 5.30 -41.86 -33.88
N TYR A 5 4.31 -42.69 -33.48
CA TYR A 5 3.48 -42.42 -32.32
C TYR A 5 4.25 -42.29 -30.99
N PHE A 6 5.41 -42.94 -30.85
CA PHE A 6 6.24 -42.85 -29.64
C PHE A 6 7.01 -41.53 -29.55
N LEU A 7 7.50 -41.01 -30.69
CA LEU A 7 8.14 -39.70 -30.78
C LEU A 7 7.13 -38.56 -30.64
N ASP A 8 5.94 -38.70 -31.20
CA ASP A 8 4.85 -37.72 -31.07
C ASP A 8 4.33 -37.64 -29.62
N PHE A 9 4.26 -38.77 -28.91
CA PHE A 9 3.88 -38.80 -27.49
C PHE A 9 4.94 -38.19 -26.58
N LEU A 10 6.22 -38.37 -26.90
CA LEU A 10 7.35 -37.75 -26.18
C LEU A 10 7.38 -36.23 -26.37
N PHE A 11 7.04 -35.75 -27.57
CA PHE A 11 6.93 -34.32 -27.88
C PHE A 11 5.76 -33.66 -27.15
N LEU A 12 4.65 -34.38 -26.98
CA LEU A 12 3.49 -33.92 -26.20
C LEU A 12 3.79 -33.84 -24.69
N LEU A 13 4.63 -34.74 -24.17
CA LEU A 13 5.03 -34.77 -22.75
C LEU A 13 6.03 -33.64 -22.39
N LEU A 14 6.83 -33.17 -23.34
CA LEU A 14 7.78 -32.05 -23.19
C LEU A 14 7.13 -30.66 -23.23
N LEU A 15 5.88 -30.56 -23.69
CA LEU A 15 5.10 -29.31 -23.73
C LEU A 15 4.27 -29.08 -22.45
N LEU A 16 4.28 -30.01 -21.50
CA LEU A 16 3.63 -29.94 -20.18
C LEU A 16 4.71 -30.00 -19.09
N PRO A 17 5.42 -28.88 -18.79
CA PRO A 17 4.93 -27.98 -17.75
C PRO A 17 5.47 -26.54 -17.91
N CYS A 18 4.81 -25.67 -18.67
CA CYS A 18 5.12 -24.23 -18.65
C CYS A 18 3.91 -23.36 -18.25
N SER A 19 2.78 -23.98 -17.92
CA SER A 19 1.55 -23.29 -17.54
C SER A 19 1.45 -23.01 -16.03
N SER A 20 2.41 -23.46 -15.22
CA SER A 20 2.36 -23.34 -13.75
C SER A 20 3.23 -22.22 -13.16
N LEU A 21 3.84 -21.38 -13.99
CA LEU A 21 4.43 -20.11 -13.54
C LEU A 21 3.56 -18.95 -14.05
N ALA A 22 2.26 -19.01 -13.79
CA ALA A 22 1.47 -17.80 -13.80
C ALA A 22 2.00 -16.92 -12.66
N GLN A 23 2.76 -15.88 -12.99
CA GLN A 23 3.10 -14.86 -12.01
C GLN A 23 1.78 -14.26 -11.53
N PRO A 24 1.46 -14.28 -10.23
CA PRO A 24 0.30 -13.56 -9.74
C PRO A 24 0.44 -12.13 -10.25
N SER A 25 -0.59 -11.66 -10.95
CA SER A 25 -0.67 -10.24 -11.29
C SER A 25 -0.58 -9.47 -9.97
N PRO A 26 0.21 -8.39 -9.87
CA PRO A 26 0.20 -7.56 -8.68
C PRO A 26 -1.21 -6.99 -8.56
N ASP A 27 -2.04 -7.66 -7.77
CA ASP A 27 -3.37 -7.18 -7.45
C ASP A 27 -3.23 -6.05 -6.45
N ASN A 28 -4.13 -5.10 -6.54
CA ASN A 28 -4.13 -3.96 -5.65
C ASN A 28 -4.52 -4.47 -4.26
N GLY A 29 -3.73 -4.16 -3.24
CA GLY A 29 -3.97 -4.67 -1.89
C GLY A 29 -5.09 -3.99 -1.10
N LEU A 30 -5.91 -3.13 -1.72
CA LEU A 30 -7.00 -2.46 -1.03
C LEU A 30 -8.26 -3.32 -1.11
N LEU A 31 -8.77 -3.72 0.05
CA LEU A 31 -10.06 -4.36 0.18
C LEU A 31 -11.14 -3.32 0.50
N TRP A 32 -12.23 -3.34 -0.25
CA TRP A 32 -13.35 -2.42 -0.06
C TRP A 32 -14.27 -2.87 1.08
N GLU A 33 -14.73 -1.90 1.86
CA GLU A 33 -15.51 -2.13 3.09
C GLU A 33 -16.55 -1.01 3.27
N ASP A 34 -17.41 -0.83 2.27
CA ASP A 34 -18.31 0.33 2.18
C ASP A 34 -19.16 0.57 3.44
N GLU A 35 -19.67 -0.49 4.06
CA GLU A 35 -20.47 -0.41 5.30
C GLU A 35 -19.64 0.13 6.48
N GLN A 36 -18.49 -0.49 6.76
CA GLN A 36 -17.58 -0.08 7.84
C GLN A 36 -16.94 1.28 7.58
N TYR A 37 -16.69 1.62 6.32
CA TYR A 37 -16.24 2.94 5.91
C TYR A 37 -17.30 4.01 6.23
N GLY A 38 -18.59 3.71 6.00
CA GLY A 38 -19.71 4.60 6.31
C GLY A 38 -19.85 4.93 7.80
N GLU A 39 -19.38 4.05 8.69
CA GLU A 39 -19.34 4.30 10.14
C GLU A 39 -18.15 5.16 10.59
N SER A 40 -17.13 5.32 9.73
CA SER A 40 -15.93 6.06 10.09
C SER A 40 -16.24 7.54 10.36
N PRO A 41 -15.59 8.17 11.36
CA PRO A 41 -15.82 9.57 11.66
C PRO A 41 -15.36 10.43 10.48
N MET A 42 -16.34 10.97 9.76
CA MET A 42 -16.07 11.89 8.66
C MET A 42 -15.69 13.26 9.21
N MET A 43 -14.79 13.94 8.51
CA MET A 43 -14.55 15.37 8.72
C MET A 43 -15.90 16.09 8.71
N ALA A 44 -16.18 16.91 9.74
CA ALA A 44 -17.41 17.69 9.81
C ALA A 44 -17.58 18.46 8.50
N TYR A 45 -18.75 18.32 7.87
CA TYR A 45 -19.11 19.08 6.69
C TYR A 45 -19.18 20.56 7.10
N TYR A 46 -18.13 21.32 6.81
CA TYR A 46 -18.17 22.76 6.93
C TYR A 46 -18.84 23.29 5.67
N ALA A 47 -19.92 24.07 5.83
CA ALA A 47 -20.46 24.83 4.71
C ALA A 47 -19.31 25.63 4.08
N LEU A 48 -19.24 25.64 2.74
CA LEU A 48 -18.25 26.40 1.97
C LEU A 48 -18.17 27.89 2.40
N SER A 49 -19.21 28.42 3.07
CA SER A 49 -19.21 29.77 3.62
C SER A 49 -18.32 29.98 4.85
N ASP A 50 -18.08 28.97 5.69
CA ASP A 50 -17.34 29.13 6.96
C ASP A 50 -15.83 28.83 6.86
N ARG A 51 -15.42 28.06 5.84
CA ARG A 51 -14.00 27.74 5.54
C ARG A 51 -13.68 27.61 4.04
N GLY A 52 -14.68 27.65 3.17
CA GLY A 52 -14.50 27.44 1.73
C GLY A 52 -14.16 28.71 0.94
N GLY A 53 -14.18 29.89 1.57
CA GLY A 53 -13.81 31.15 0.92
C GLY A 53 -12.33 31.25 0.53
N ASP A 54 -11.44 30.59 1.28
CA ASP A 54 -9.98 30.70 1.13
C ASP A 54 -9.31 29.37 0.71
N ILE A 55 -10.02 28.52 -0.03
CA ILE A 55 -9.39 27.32 -0.61
C ILE A 55 -8.51 27.78 -1.78
N PRO A 56 -7.18 27.57 -1.72
CA PRO A 56 -6.32 27.98 -2.80
C PRO A 56 -6.64 27.17 -4.05
N ALA A 57 -6.66 27.84 -5.22
CA ALA A 57 -6.89 27.18 -6.51
C ALA A 57 -5.89 26.03 -6.78
N ILE A 58 -4.69 26.12 -6.20
CA ILE A 58 -3.65 25.09 -6.29
C ILE A 58 -3.03 24.88 -4.91
N LYS A 59 -2.92 23.63 -4.51
CA LYS A 59 -2.15 23.21 -3.33
C LYS A 59 -1.25 22.04 -3.70
N ASP A 60 0.05 22.18 -3.44
CA ASP A 60 1.04 21.12 -3.64
C ASP A 60 1.74 20.79 -2.31
N PHE A 61 1.73 19.51 -1.94
CA PHE A 61 2.39 18.99 -0.75
C PHE A 61 3.71 18.27 -1.03
N LYS A 62 4.17 18.18 -2.30
CA LYS A 62 5.39 17.44 -2.69
C LYS A 62 6.63 17.79 -1.87
N ALA A 63 6.77 19.03 -1.42
CA ALA A 63 7.88 19.46 -0.58
C ALA A 63 7.94 18.74 0.79
N PHE A 64 6.82 18.15 1.22
CA PHE A 64 6.64 17.42 2.48
C PHE A 64 6.53 15.90 2.28
N CYS A 65 6.60 15.41 1.04
CA CYS A 65 6.47 13.99 0.75
C CYS A 65 7.82 13.26 0.89
N PRO A 66 7.81 12.02 1.40
CA PRO A 66 8.96 11.14 1.26
C PRO A 66 9.21 10.79 -0.20
N THR A 67 10.39 10.23 -0.49
CA THR A 67 10.69 9.64 -1.79
C THR A 67 9.71 8.48 -2.06
N PRO A 68 9.00 8.47 -3.22
CA PRO A 68 8.13 7.37 -3.60
C PRO A 68 8.86 6.03 -3.53
N GLN A 69 8.18 5.01 -3.03
CA GLN A 69 8.72 3.67 -2.86
C GLN A 69 8.02 2.68 -3.79
N ASP A 70 8.65 1.52 -3.97
CA ASP A 70 8.10 0.38 -4.72
C ASP A 70 7.61 -0.68 -3.73
N GLN A 71 6.32 -1.05 -3.82
CA GLN A 71 5.72 -2.09 -2.98
C GLN A 71 6.06 -3.52 -3.45
N GLY A 72 6.71 -3.65 -4.60
CA GLY A 72 7.05 -4.93 -5.21
C GLY A 72 5.80 -5.78 -5.48
N ASN A 73 5.94 -7.10 -5.31
CA ASN A 73 4.88 -8.08 -5.54
C ASN A 73 4.05 -8.35 -4.27
N THR A 74 3.87 -7.34 -3.41
CA THR A 74 3.06 -7.48 -2.20
C THR A 74 1.78 -6.66 -2.32
N ALA A 75 0.69 -7.14 -1.73
CA ALA A 75 -0.59 -6.42 -1.64
C ALA A 75 -0.57 -5.33 -0.53
N SER A 76 0.53 -4.59 -0.41
CA SER A 76 0.80 -3.69 0.72
C SER A 76 0.47 -2.21 0.48
N CYS A 77 -0.24 -1.87 -0.61
CA CYS A 77 -0.52 -0.47 -0.97
C CYS A 77 -1.23 0.32 0.15
N VAL A 78 -2.06 -0.35 0.97
CA VAL A 78 -2.70 0.25 2.15
C VAL A 78 -1.66 0.68 3.19
N GLY A 79 -0.68 -0.18 3.50
CA GLY A 79 0.43 0.15 4.39
C GLY A 79 1.26 1.33 3.87
N TYR A 80 1.58 1.33 2.57
CA TYR A 80 2.31 2.44 1.94
C TYR A 80 1.55 3.76 1.98
N ALA A 81 0.25 3.76 1.66
CA ALA A 81 -0.59 4.95 1.70
C ALA A 81 -0.62 5.56 3.10
N LEU A 82 -0.81 4.73 4.13
CA LEU A 82 -0.90 5.16 5.52
C LEU A 82 0.46 5.67 6.06
N ALA A 83 1.54 4.93 5.83
CA ALA A 83 2.88 5.34 6.25
C ALA A 83 3.32 6.66 5.60
N HIS A 84 3.08 6.82 4.29
CA HIS A 84 3.36 8.08 3.61
C HIS A 84 2.46 9.22 4.10
N GLY A 85 1.18 8.95 4.35
CA GLY A 85 0.26 9.92 4.96
C GLY A 85 0.76 10.44 6.31
N LEU A 86 1.18 9.54 7.21
CA LEU A 86 1.79 9.90 8.49
C LEU A 86 3.09 10.69 8.33
N THR A 87 3.96 10.28 7.40
CA THR A 87 5.21 10.96 7.11
C THR A 87 4.98 12.40 6.63
N ILE A 88 4.01 12.60 5.73
CA ILE A 88 3.60 13.91 5.23
C ILE A 88 3.04 14.77 6.36
N ALA A 89 2.12 14.22 7.17
CA ALA A 89 1.51 14.94 8.29
C ALA A 89 2.57 15.40 9.30
N ARG A 90 3.50 14.50 9.68
CA ARG A 90 4.63 14.81 10.56
C ARG A 90 5.55 15.87 9.96
N SER A 91 5.85 15.78 8.67
CA SER A 91 6.70 16.75 7.97
C SER A 91 6.08 18.14 7.92
N ILE A 92 4.77 18.24 7.72
CA ILE A 92 4.03 19.50 7.80
C ILE A 92 4.10 20.07 9.23
N GLN A 93 3.80 19.27 10.26
CA GLN A 93 3.83 19.69 11.66
C GLN A 93 5.22 20.19 12.09
N LYS A 94 6.28 19.51 11.63
CA LYS A 94 7.67 19.85 11.92
C LYS A 94 8.28 20.87 10.95
N LYS A 95 7.52 21.31 9.94
CA LYS A 95 7.96 22.23 8.87
C LYS A 95 9.19 21.71 8.11
N TRP A 96 9.34 20.39 8.00
CA TRP A 96 10.40 19.78 7.22
C TRP A 96 10.10 19.91 5.73
N ARG A 97 11.11 20.28 4.95
CA ARG A 97 11.01 20.41 3.49
C ARG A 97 12.18 19.70 2.84
N GLY A 98 11.91 19.01 1.73
CA GLY A 98 12.92 18.26 1.00
C GLY A 98 13.17 16.87 1.59
N ARG A 99 13.65 15.98 0.73
CA ARG A 99 13.64 14.52 0.97
C ARG A 99 14.61 14.05 2.05
N THR A 100 15.77 14.67 2.22
CA THR A 100 16.81 14.16 3.14
C THR A 100 16.31 13.93 4.57
N ASN A 101 15.66 14.93 5.16
CA ASN A 101 15.17 14.79 6.54
C ASN A 101 13.87 13.99 6.60
N ILE A 102 13.06 14.05 5.55
CA ILE A 102 11.77 13.36 5.48
C ILE A 102 11.99 11.85 5.34
N ASP A 103 12.89 11.43 4.46
CA ASP A 103 13.23 10.02 4.23
C ASP A 103 13.92 9.42 5.46
N ALA A 104 14.75 10.18 6.16
CA ALA A 104 15.37 9.76 7.42
C ALA A 104 14.35 9.52 8.55
N HIS A 105 13.14 10.07 8.44
CA HIS A 105 12.06 9.93 9.41
C HIS A 105 10.78 9.37 8.76
N ALA A 106 10.92 8.66 7.65
CA ALA A 106 9.79 8.05 6.98
C ALA A 106 9.28 6.84 7.77
N HIS A 107 7.96 6.74 7.82
CA HIS A 107 7.20 5.69 8.49
C HIS A 107 7.20 4.36 7.70
N SER A 108 7.08 3.24 8.40
CA SER A 108 7.23 1.90 7.82
C SER A 108 5.91 1.36 7.26
N ALA A 109 5.88 1.15 5.94
CA ALA A 109 4.72 0.56 5.26
C ALA A 109 4.54 -0.92 5.66
N SER A 110 5.65 -1.67 5.73
CA SER A 110 5.61 -3.10 6.06
C SER A 110 5.25 -3.35 7.53
N PHE A 111 5.61 -2.45 8.45
CA PHE A 111 5.16 -2.58 9.85
C PHE A 111 3.63 -2.53 9.92
N ILE A 112 3.01 -1.55 9.28
CA ILE A 112 1.54 -1.44 9.21
C ILE A 112 0.95 -2.68 8.53
N TYR A 113 1.38 -2.99 7.31
CA TYR A 113 0.80 -4.04 6.48
C TYR A 113 0.82 -5.42 7.15
N ASN A 114 1.94 -5.79 7.78
CA ASN A 114 2.10 -7.08 8.44
C ASN A 114 1.13 -7.30 9.62
N GLN A 115 0.51 -6.24 10.14
CA GLN A 115 -0.44 -6.30 11.24
C GLN A 115 -1.91 -6.26 10.78
N ILE A 116 -2.18 -5.93 9.51
CA ILE A 116 -3.54 -5.70 9.01
C ILE A 116 -3.93 -6.54 7.79
N LYS A 117 -2.98 -7.24 7.16
CA LYS A 117 -3.26 -8.19 6.09
C LYS A 117 -4.17 -9.31 6.59
N LEU A 118 -5.05 -9.82 5.72
CA LEU A 118 -6.05 -10.81 6.11
C LEU A 118 -5.48 -12.21 6.36
N ASP A 119 -4.44 -12.57 5.61
CA ASP A 119 -3.76 -13.87 5.73
C ASP A 119 -2.25 -13.68 5.89
N GLU A 120 -1.56 -14.77 6.24
CA GLU A 120 -0.11 -14.78 6.48
C GLU A 120 0.74 -14.64 5.21
N ASP A 121 0.13 -14.69 4.02
CA ASP A 121 0.83 -14.53 2.75
C ASP A 121 1.13 -13.04 2.42
N CYS A 122 1.72 -12.82 1.24
CA CYS A 122 2.05 -11.49 0.73
C CYS A 122 1.04 -10.97 -0.30
N GLU A 123 0.07 -11.79 -0.68
CA GLU A 123 -0.89 -11.52 -1.77
C GLU A 123 -2.21 -10.99 -1.23
N SER A 124 -2.48 -11.22 0.06
CA SER A 124 -3.70 -10.81 0.73
C SER A 124 -3.72 -9.32 1.02
N GLY A 125 -4.75 -8.65 0.50
CA GLY A 125 -4.98 -7.24 0.76
C GLY A 125 -5.32 -6.94 2.22
N ALA A 126 -5.58 -5.66 2.48
CA ALA A 126 -5.98 -5.15 3.77
C ALA A 126 -7.09 -4.10 3.64
N TYR A 127 -7.83 -3.94 4.73
CA TYR A 127 -8.83 -2.88 4.89
C TYR A 127 -8.15 -1.57 5.31
N LEU A 128 -8.49 -0.47 4.63
CA LEU A 128 -7.93 0.85 4.95
C LEU A 128 -8.28 1.27 6.39
N THR A 129 -9.52 1.01 6.83
CA THR A 129 -9.95 1.39 8.19
C THR A 129 -9.27 0.55 9.27
N ALA A 130 -8.91 -0.71 8.99
CA ALA A 130 -8.12 -1.52 9.92
C ALA A 130 -6.74 -0.89 10.16
N GLY A 131 -6.08 -0.44 9.09
CA GLY A 131 -4.83 0.32 9.18
C GLY A 131 -4.98 1.64 9.94
N LEU A 132 -6.05 2.41 9.71
CA LEU A 132 -6.31 3.63 10.47
C LEU A 132 -6.53 3.35 11.97
N ARG A 133 -7.24 2.27 12.33
CA ARG A 133 -7.44 1.85 13.73
C ARG A 133 -6.13 1.44 14.39
N LEU A 134 -5.28 0.68 13.70
CA LEU A 134 -3.93 0.34 14.17
C LEU A 134 -3.15 1.61 14.50
N LEU A 135 -3.13 2.58 13.58
CA LEU A 135 -2.41 3.85 13.80
C LEU A 135 -2.96 4.66 14.97
N GLN A 136 -4.27 4.62 15.20
CA GLN A 136 -4.90 5.29 16.34
C GLN A 136 -4.53 4.63 17.67
N GLN A 137 -4.43 3.30 17.71
CA GLN A 137 -4.20 2.52 18.93
C GLN A 137 -2.72 2.38 19.30
N GLN A 138 -1.87 2.18 18.30
CA GLN A 138 -0.47 1.80 18.48
C GLN A 138 0.51 2.76 17.78
N GLY A 139 0.07 3.41 16.70
CA GLY A 139 0.95 4.20 15.83
C GLY A 139 1.79 3.33 14.90
N ASP A 140 2.92 3.87 14.46
CA ASP A 140 3.84 3.22 13.53
C ASP A 140 5.30 3.59 13.86
N CYS A 141 6.24 2.69 13.55
CA CYS A 141 7.68 2.93 13.68
C CYS A 141 8.28 3.54 12.41
N LEU A 142 9.58 3.80 12.42
CA LEU A 142 10.30 4.31 11.25
C LEU A 142 10.79 3.17 10.35
N ILE A 143 11.01 3.45 9.07
CA ILE A 143 11.67 2.53 8.12
C ILE A 143 13.06 2.09 8.61
N SER A 144 13.75 2.94 9.39
CA SER A 144 15.03 2.60 10.00
C SER A 144 14.94 1.45 11.00
N ASP A 145 13.78 1.29 11.64
CA ASP A 145 13.54 0.30 12.69
C ASP A 145 12.88 -0.97 12.11
N PHE A 146 11.99 -0.79 11.13
CA PHE A 146 11.34 -1.88 10.39
C PHE A 146 11.37 -1.59 8.90
N LYS A 147 12.25 -2.27 8.16
CA LYS A 147 12.43 -2.02 6.73
C LYS A 147 11.23 -2.47 5.92
N ASN A 148 10.91 -1.69 4.89
CA ASN A 148 9.95 -2.12 3.87
C ASN A 148 10.55 -3.28 3.05
N THR A 149 9.69 -4.20 2.64
CA THR A 149 10.02 -5.43 1.90
C THR A 149 9.38 -5.44 0.53
#